data_AF-A0A961B1L7-F1
#
_entry.id   AF-A0A961B1L7-F1
#
_cell.length_a   1.000
_cell.length_b   1.000
_cell.length_c   1.000
_cell.angle_alpha   90.00
_cell.angle_beta   90.00
_cell.angle_gamma   90.00
#
_symmetry.space_group_name_H-M   'P 1'
#
loop_
_entity.id
_entity.type
_entity.pdbx_description
1 polymer ?
#
loop_
_entity_poly.entity_id
_entity_poly.type
_entity_poly.pdbx_seq_one_letter_code
_entity_poly.pdbx_strand_id
1 'polypeptide(L)'
;MKPLLHFAVLSSMGFGWIVPGFALDPAKAPPHLSLARDLLAAIVPERNLYDASPTAIVWPDEATPNRPASNRSVCSSFGAAALRKAYGISKTETVGLFGEIVPEADDFFAAIRFVFNARATDARYERLTFVLLGVAIPADLIKDRSRTPFNIGQGIDLTDFSREDARVLQEGLQRDYPEQGDDIFDRIFYWTHGHPYLTQKLCLSVTERGNGDTPWSAEVLDQLVDELFLSKEARKETNLQFVRDYVRNSPHKQRLMGLYQQVHSGKAVAEDERSLYQNQLKLFGLVKVEKNSLAVRNEIYRRVFNAEWIAANTPVDWTRRIAIAAILVVLLLVGVIGFTQWQGQQAIADQAQTQIDNFRSTTSADVRLTSLAGLYDLPGFADQANRLFFDDLSREERLALFTSADPTAVGGQLITVIRALYTRLENNERDNTLLQTMVAPLEAVNDVRAGTLATEIKQWLQG
;
A
#
# COMPACT_ATOMS: atom_id res chain seq x y z
N MET A 1 48.07 -32.72 -22.27
CA MET A 1 47.14 -31.89 -21.45
C MET A 1 45.76 -32.03 -22.06
N LYS A 2 44.80 -32.64 -21.35
CA LYS A 2 43.41 -32.71 -21.82
C LYS A 2 42.78 -31.31 -21.66
N PRO A 3 42.03 -30.80 -22.65
CA PRO A 3 41.52 -29.43 -22.58
C PRO A 3 40.57 -29.29 -21.40
N LEU A 4 40.85 -28.30 -20.54
CA LEU A 4 39.89 -27.69 -19.63
C LEU A 4 38.75 -27.15 -20.48
N LEU A 5 37.51 -27.48 -20.11
CA LEU A 5 36.37 -26.96 -20.85
C LEU A 5 35.27 -26.51 -19.89
N HIS A 6 34.76 -25.34 -20.21
CA HIS A 6 33.81 -24.57 -19.45
C HIS A 6 32.41 -24.74 -20.07
N PHE A 7 31.39 -24.77 -19.21
CA PHE A 7 29.99 -24.41 -19.44
C PHE A 7 28.96 -25.54 -19.70
N ALA A 8 28.03 -25.68 -18.75
CA ALA A 8 26.67 -26.19 -18.91
C ALA A 8 25.70 -25.05 -18.55
N VAL A 9 24.85 -24.66 -19.50
CA VAL A 9 23.87 -23.57 -19.36
C VAL A 9 22.51 -24.16 -19.04
N LEU A 10 21.88 -23.76 -17.93
CA LEU A 10 20.44 -23.94 -17.73
C LEU A 10 19.76 -22.56 -17.76
N SER A 11 18.80 -22.42 -18.67
CA SER A 11 17.87 -21.30 -18.73
C SER A 11 16.50 -21.74 -18.21
N SER A 12 15.86 -20.91 -17.37
CA SER A 12 14.47 -21.13 -16.94
C SER A 12 13.43 -20.85 -18.04
N MET A 13 13.85 -20.24 -19.16
CA MET A 13 13.05 -20.05 -20.36
C MET A 13 13.98 -20.02 -21.60
N GLY A 14 14.09 -21.14 -22.31
CA GLY A 14 14.78 -21.21 -23.60
C GLY A 14 16.31 -21.13 -23.54
N PHE A 15 16.99 -22.08 -24.19
CA PHE A 15 18.45 -22.12 -24.28
C PHE A 15 18.98 -20.94 -25.10
N GLY A 16 19.76 -20.05 -24.47
CA GLY A 16 20.55 -19.01 -25.13
C GLY A 16 22.04 -19.26 -24.93
N TRP A 17 22.85 -18.99 -25.95
CA TRP A 17 24.31 -19.10 -25.91
C TRP A 17 24.95 -17.72 -25.78
N ILE A 18 25.97 -17.58 -24.94
CA ILE A 18 26.95 -16.49 -25.01
C ILE A 18 28.26 -17.14 -25.45
N VAL A 19 28.70 -16.86 -26.67
CA VAL A 19 30.01 -17.26 -27.18
C VAL A 19 30.90 -16.02 -27.12
N PRO A 20 32.06 -16.03 -26.44
CA PRO A 20 33.05 -14.96 -26.59
C PRO A 20 33.38 -14.87 -28.08
N GLY A 21 33.32 -13.66 -28.67
CA GLY A 21 33.26 -13.36 -30.11
C GLY A 21 34.37 -13.86 -31.04
N PHE A 22 34.99 -15.00 -30.78
CA PHE A 22 35.63 -15.79 -31.80
C PHE A 22 34.54 -16.58 -32.52
N ALA A 23 34.36 -16.28 -33.81
CA ALA A 23 33.73 -17.23 -34.72
C ALA A 23 34.48 -18.56 -34.58
N LEU A 24 33.94 -19.48 -33.79
CA LEU A 24 34.46 -20.83 -33.69
C LEU A 24 34.25 -21.44 -35.06
N ASP A 25 35.36 -21.66 -35.76
CA ASP A 25 35.41 -22.56 -36.91
C ASP A 25 34.64 -23.84 -36.52
N PRO A 26 33.54 -24.19 -37.22
CA PRO A 26 32.74 -25.37 -36.91
C PRO A 26 33.57 -26.66 -36.87
N ALA A 27 34.70 -26.70 -37.57
CA ALA A 27 35.64 -27.83 -37.56
C ALA A 27 36.51 -27.89 -36.29
N LYS A 28 36.58 -26.82 -35.49
CA LYS A 28 37.32 -26.72 -34.23
C LYS A 28 36.40 -26.65 -33.01
N ALA A 29 35.08 -26.69 -33.20
CA ALA A 29 34.14 -26.74 -32.11
C ALA A 29 34.39 -28.01 -31.26
N PRO A 30 34.54 -27.89 -29.93
CA PRO A 30 34.64 -29.03 -29.04
C PRO A 30 33.49 -30.04 -29.25
N PRO A 31 33.74 -31.37 -29.15
CA PRO A 31 32.73 -32.39 -29.47
C PRO A 31 31.39 -32.25 -28.75
N HIS A 32 31.36 -31.73 -27.52
CA HIS A 32 30.12 -31.51 -26.78
C HIS A 32 29.32 -30.28 -27.27
N LEU A 33 29.96 -29.26 -27.86
CA LEU A 33 29.27 -28.14 -28.51
C LEU A 33 28.65 -28.59 -29.83
N SER A 34 29.39 -29.37 -30.62
CA SER A 34 28.83 -30.03 -31.82
C SER A 34 27.65 -30.91 -31.43
N LEU A 35 27.81 -31.74 -30.38
CA LEU A 35 26.72 -32.57 -29.87
C LEU A 35 25.51 -31.77 -29.39
N ALA A 36 25.70 -30.70 -28.62
CA ALA A 36 24.61 -29.86 -28.13
C ALA A 36 23.89 -29.14 -29.28
N ARG A 37 24.66 -28.65 -30.27
CA ARG A 37 24.12 -28.07 -31.51
C ARG A 37 23.33 -29.09 -32.31
N ASP A 38 23.86 -30.30 -32.48
CA ASP A 38 23.22 -31.37 -33.25
C ASP A 38 21.95 -31.87 -32.53
N LEU A 39 21.97 -31.92 -31.18
CA LEU A 39 20.78 -32.17 -30.35
C LEU A 39 19.71 -31.09 -30.55
N LEU A 40 20.07 -29.80 -30.46
CA LEU A 40 19.16 -28.68 -30.65
C LEU A 40 18.61 -28.62 -32.08
N ALA A 41 19.45 -28.86 -33.09
CA ALA A 41 19.04 -28.91 -34.49
C ALA A 41 18.03 -30.04 -34.77
N ALA A 42 18.04 -31.08 -33.93
CA ALA A 42 17.09 -32.18 -33.99
C ALA A 42 15.81 -31.96 -33.16
N ILE A 43 15.73 -30.87 -32.37
CA ILE A 43 14.51 -30.46 -31.67
C ILE A 43 13.58 -29.79 -32.69
N VAL A 44 12.46 -30.44 -33.00
CA VAL A 44 11.42 -29.91 -33.89
C VAL A 44 10.43 -29.07 -33.08
N PRO A 45 10.40 -27.73 -33.20
CA PRO A 45 9.61 -26.86 -32.32
C PRO A 45 8.13 -27.26 -32.23
N GLU A 46 7.53 -27.72 -33.33
CA GLU A 46 6.12 -28.13 -33.42
C GLU A 46 5.80 -29.40 -32.63
N ARG A 47 6.83 -30.18 -32.26
CA ARG A 47 6.71 -31.40 -31.45
C ARG A 47 7.03 -31.16 -29.96
N ASN A 48 7.38 -29.93 -29.60
CA ASN A 48 7.79 -29.56 -28.25
C ASN A 48 6.83 -28.52 -27.66
N LEU A 49 6.16 -28.88 -26.57
CA LEU A 49 5.16 -28.03 -25.91
C LEU A 49 5.82 -27.31 -24.74
N TYR A 50 6.30 -26.09 -24.94
CA TYR A 50 7.02 -25.32 -23.92
C TYR A 50 6.09 -24.65 -22.89
N ASP A 51 4.81 -24.47 -23.20
CA ASP A 51 3.82 -23.76 -22.36
C ASP A 51 2.53 -24.60 -22.11
N ALA A 52 2.66 -25.93 -22.13
CA ALA A 52 1.58 -26.84 -21.76
C ALA A 52 1.78 -27.38 -20.34
N SER A 53 0.71 -27.85 -19.70
CA SER A 53 0.80 -28.66 -18.48
C SER A 53 0.43 -30.11 -18.80
N PRO A 54 1.42 -31.03 -18.92
CA PRO A 54 2.86 -30.84 -18.74
C PRO A 54 3.62 -30.31 -19.96
N THR A 55 4.72 -29.59 -19.72
CA THR A 55 5.72 -29.23 -20.74
C THR A 55 6.35 -30.51 -21.28
N ALA A 56 6.42 -30.65 -22.60
CA ALA A 56 6.96 -31.84 -23.26
C ALA A 56 8.11 -31.48 -24.20
N ILE A 57 9.32 -31.98 -23.91
CA ILE A 57 10.48 -31.87 -24.81
C ILE A 57 10.88 -33.27 -25.28
N VAL A 58 11.04 -33.45 -26.59
CA VAL A 58 11.37 -34.71 -27.26
C VAL A 58 12.65 -34.54 -28.07
N TRP A 59 13.62 -35.44 -27.89
CA TRP A 59 14.86 -35.47 -28.65
C TRP A 59 15.22 -36.90 -29.10
N PRO A 60 15.95 -37.04 -30.22
CA PRO A 60 16.40 -38.35 -30.67
C PRO A 60 17.43 -38.94 -29.70
N ASP A 61 17.20 -40.19 -29.31
CA ASP A 61 18.17 -41.01 -28.57
C ASP A 61 18.86 -41.97 -29.55
N GLU A 62 20.16 -41.79 -29.78
CA GLU A 62 20.95 -42.65 -30.68
C GLU A 62 21.07 -44.08 -30.14
N ALA A 63 20.91 -44.31 -28.83
CA ALA A 63 20.90 -45.65 -28.25
C ALA A 63 19.58 -46.40 -28.52
N THR A 64 18.49 -45.66 -28.75
CA THR A 64 17.18 -46.21 -29.14
C THR A 64 16.51 -45.35 -30.21
N PRO A 65 16.95 -45.43 -31.49
CA PRO A 65 16.47 -44.56 -32.56
C PRO A 65 14.96 -44.62 -32.79
N ASN A 66 14.33 -45.75 -32.44
CA ASN A 66 12.89 -46.00 -32.57
C ASN A 66 12.06 -45.52 -31.37
N ARG A 67 12.70 -44.97 -30.33
CA ARG A 67 12.02 -44.52 -29.11
C ARG A 67 12.62 -43.18 -28.67
N PRO A 68 12.05 -42.05 -29.12
CA PRO A 68 12.60 -40.75 -28.76
C PRO A 68 12.49 -40.54 -27.25
N ALA A 69 13.55 -40.00 -26.65
CA ALA A 69 13.53 -39.61 -25.25
C ALA A 69 12.59 -38.41 -25.11
N SER A 70 11.68 -38.47 -24.14
CA SER A 70 10.72 -37.41 -23.85
C SER A 70 10.74 -37.07 -22.37
N ASN A 71 10.57 -35.80 -22.07
CA ASN A 71 10.42 -35.30 -20.72
C ASN A 71 9.01 -34.76 -20.53
N ARG A 72 8.40 -34.99 -19.36
CA ARG A 72 7.10 -34.45 -19.00
C ARG A 72 7.13 -33.41 -17.87
N SER A 73 8.27 -32.91 -17.40
CA SER A 73 8.23 -31.77 -16.45
C SER A 73 9.56 -31.13 -16.04
N VAL A 74 10.75 -31.64 -16.39
CA VAL A 74 11.96 -31.15 -15.69
C VAL A 74 13.16 -30.89 -16.59
N CYS A 75 13.49 -29.63 -16.88
CA CYS A 75 14.68 -29.24 -17.69
C CYS A 75 16.00 -29.92 -17.23
N SER A 76 16.06 -30.33 -15.97
CA SER A 76 17.15 -31.09 -15.36
C SER A 76 17.40 -32.48 -15.97
N SER A 77 16.37 -33.19 -16.48
CA SER A 77 16.53 -34.52 -17.09
C SER A 77 17.21 -34.44 -18.46
N PHE A 78 16.96 -33.36 -19.20
CA PHE A 78 17.70 -33.04 -20.41
C PHE A 78 19.16 -32.71 -20.08
N GLY A 79 19.41 -31.89 -19.05
CA GLY A 79 20.76 -31.61 -18.56
C GLY A 79 21.53 -32.88 -18.16
N ALA A 80 20.90 -33.79 -17.42
CA ALA A 80 21.49 -35.07 -17.05
C ALA A 80 21.80 -35.95 -18.29
N ALA A 81 20.92 -35.99 -19.29
CA ALA A 81 21.18 -36.71 -20.53
C ALA A 81 22.36 -36.13 -21.33
N ALA A 82 22.43 -34.80 -21.44
CA ALA A 82 23.54 -34.11 -22.10
C ALA A 82 24.87 -34.38 -21.37
N LEU A 83 24.89 -34.34 -20.03
CA LEU A 83 26.07 -34.62 -19.22
C LEU A 83 26.59 -36.06 -19.41
N ARG A 84 25.68 -37.05 -19.40
CA ARG A 84 26.03 -38.47 -19.66
C ARG A 84 26.68 -38.64 -21.03
N LYS A 85 26.08 -38.03 -22.06
CA LYS A 85 26.55 -38.17 -23.45
C LYS A 85 27.85 -37.41 -23.72
N ALA A 86 27.96 -36.17 -23.25
CA ALA A 86 29.11 -35.31 -23.50
C ALA A 86 30.35 -35.69 -22.68
N TYR A 87 30.16 -36.18 -21.45
CA TYR A 87 31.25 -36.40 -20.49
C TYR A 87 31.43 -37.85 -20.06
N GLY A 88 30.63 -38.78 -20.62
CA GLY A 88 30.73 -40.21 -20.31
C GLY A 88 30.31 -40.56 -18.88
N ILE A 89 29.53 -39.70 -18.23
CA ILE A 89 28.99 -39.96 -16.89
C ILE A 89 28.03 -41.14 -16.98
N SER A 90 28.26 -42.19 -16.20
CA SER A 90 27.42 -43.39 -16.21
C SER A 90 26.05 -43.12 -15.56
N LYS A 91 25.09 -44.02 -15.79
CA LYS A 91 23.77 -43.95 -15.15
C LYS A 91 23.87 -44.04 -13.62
N THR A 92 24.81 -44.83 -13.11
CA THR A 92 25.09 -44.96 -11.67
C THR A 92 25.70 -43.70 -11.10
N GLU A 93 26.65 -43.08 -11.80
CA GLU A 93 27.21 -41.78 -11.39
C GLU A 93 26.16 -40.67 -11.46
N THR A 94 25.22 -40.74 -12.40
CA THR A 94 24.10 -39.79 -12.48
C THR A 94 23.21 -39.90 -11.24
N VAL A 95 22.81 -41.12 -10.86
CA VAL A 95 22.03 -41.34 -9.63
C VAL A 95 22.81 -40.93 -8.38
N GLY A 96 24.12 -41.17 -8.34
CA GLY A 96 24.98 -40.73 -7.25
C GLY A 96 25.10 -39.20 -7.14
N LEU A 97 25.11 -38.50 -8.28
CA LEU A 97 25.21 -37.04 -8.34
C LEU A 97 23.89 -36.34 -8.04
N PHE A 98 22.80 -36.86 -8.58
CA PHE A 98 21.50 -36.19 -8.65
C PHE A 98 20.43 -36.84 -7.77
N GLY A 99 20.74 -37.91 -7.03
CA GLY A 99 19.79 -38.70 -6.23
C GLY A 99 18.87 -39.58 -7.08
N GLU A 100 18.47 -39.10 -8.25
CA GLU A 100 17.62 -39.78 -9.21
C GLU A 100 18.11 -39.61 -10.65
N ILE A 101 17.51 -40.37 -11.58
CA ILE A 101 17.80 -40.28 -13.01
C ILE A 101 17.21 -38.98 -13.61
N VAL A 102 16.17 -38.44 -12.97
CA VAL A 102 15.38 -37.27 -13.40
C VAL A 102 15.23 -36.34 -12.18
N PRO A 103 16.27 -35.55 -11.84
CA PRO A 103 16.26 -34.82 -10.57
C PRO A 103 15.25 -33.69 -10.54
N GLU A 104 14.58 -33.49 -9.41
CA GLU A 104 13.83 -32.26 -9.15
C GLU A 104 14.80 -31.05 -9.04
N ALA A 105 14.26 -29.83 -9.07
CA ALA A 105 15.09 -28.61 -9.05
C ALA A 105 16.04 -28.55 -7.84
N ASP A 106 15.57 -28.93 -6.65
CA ASP A 106 16.37 -28.91 -5.42
C ASP A 106 17.52 -29.94 -5.45
N ASP A 107 17.28 -31.13 -6.01
CA ASP A 107 18.30 -32.17 -6.18
C ASP A 107 19.31 -31.79 -7.25
N PHE A 108 18.87 -31.12 -8.31
CA PHE A 108 19.75 -30.57 -9.32
C PHE A 108 20.69 -29.49 -8.75
N PHE A 109 20.17 -28.58 -7.94
CA PHE A 109 20.98 -27.58 -7.25
C PHE A 109 21.93 -28.19 -6.22
N ALA A 110 21.50 -29.23 -5.51
CA ALA A 110 22.37 -29.99 -4.61
C ALA A 110 23.52 -30.68 -5.37
N ALA A 111 23.25 -31.22 -6.55
CA ALA A 111 24.26 -31.82 -7.42
C ALA A 111 25.29 -30.81 -7.92
N ILE A 112 24.89 -29.59 -8.31
CA ILE A 112 25.82 -28.52 -8.66
C ILE A 112 26.77 -28.23 -7.49
N ARG A 113 26.23 -28.15 -6.27
CA ARG A 113 27.04 -27.94 -5.05
C ARG A 113 27.96 -29.12 -4.76
N PHE A 114 27.49 -30.35 -4.96
CA PHE A 114 28.33 -31.53 -4.84
C PHE A 114 29.49 -31.48 -5.83
N VAL A 115 29.22 -31.22 -7.12
CA VAL A 115 30.25 -31.15 -8.17
C VAL A 115 31.27 -30.07 -7.81
N PHE A 116 30.81 -28.90 -7.36
CA PHE A 116 31.71 -27.82 -6.90
C PHE A 116 32.62 -28.27 -5.76
N ASN A 117 32.08 -28.91 -4.72
CA ASN A 117 32.86 -29.40 -3.58
C ASN A 117 33.82 -30.54 -3.96
N ALA A 118 33.37 -31.46 -4.84
CA ALA A 118 34.15 -32.60 -5.28
C ALA A 118 35.39 -32.22 -6.10
N ARG A 119 35.45 -30.99 -6.65
CA ARG A 119 36.66 -30.45 -7.28
C ARG A 119 37.88 -30.49 -6.37
N ALA A 120 37.69 -30.36 -5.05
CA ALA A 120 38.79 -30.39 -4.08
C ALA A 120 39.48 -31.76 -3.99
N THR A 121 38.78 -32.85 -4.32
CA THR A 121 39.27 -34.23 -4.16
C THR A 121 39.40 -34.99 -5.47
N ASP A 122 38.70 -34.56 -6.53
CA ASP A 122 38.71 -35.21 -7.84
C ASP A 122 38.73 -34.17 -8.97
N ALA A 123 39.91 -34.03 -9.59
CA ALA A 123 40.19 -33.08 -10.66
C ALA A 123 39.32 -33.29 -11.93
N ARG A 124 38.62 -34.42 -12.06
CA ARG A 124 37.66 -34.61 -13.17
C ARG A 124 36.53 -33.59 -13.12
N TYR A 125 36.11 -33.16 -11.93
CA TYR A 125 35.02 -32.20 -11.74
C TYR A 125 35.42 -30.75 -11.98
N GLU A 126 36.71 -30.42 -12.05
CA GLU A 126 37.18 -29.07 -12.42
C GLU A 126 36.85 -28.73 -13.88
N ARG A 127 36.55 -29.76 -14.68
CA ARG A 127 36.20 -29.64 -16.10
C ARG A 127 34.71 -29.36 -16.32
N LEU A 128 33.95 -29.12 -15.25
CA LEU A 128 32.51 -28.86 -15.33
C LEU A 128 32.22 -27.50 -14.71
N THR A 129 31.89 -26.50 -15.52
CA THR A 129 31.42 -25.19 -15.06
C THR A 129 29.94 -25.04 -15.35
N PHE A 130 29.14 -24.63 -14.37
CA PHE A 130 27.71 -24.39 -14.55
C PHE A 130 27.45 -22.89 -14.68
N VAL A 131 26.61 -22.51 -15.65
CA VAL A 131 26.09 -21.15 -15.81
C VAL A 131 24.57 -21.25 -15.70
N LEU A 132 24.02 -20.47 -14.78
CA LEU A 132 22.59 -20.36 -14.58
C LEU A 132 22.17 -18.99 -15.11
N LEU A 133 21.26 -18.98 -16.09
CA LEU A 133 20.72 -17.76 -16.69
C LEU A 133 19.21 -17.80 -16.53
N GLY A 134 18.58 -16.66 -16.24
CA GLY A 134 17.12 -16.64 -16.15
C GLY A 134 16.59 -15.36 -15.55
N VAL A 135 15.29 -15.15 -15.76
CA VAL A 135 14.52 -14.06 -15.16
C VAL A 135 13.88 -14.59 -13.88
N ALA A 136 14.68 -14.73 -12.83
CA ALA A 136 14.20 -15.21 -11.54
C ALA A 136 14.95 -14.50 -10.40
N ILE A 137 14.22 -14.13 -9.35
CA ILE A 137 14.88 -13.68 -8.11
C ILE A 137 15.42 -14.96 -7.45
N PRO A 138 16.63 -14.97 -6.85
CA PRO A 138 17.14 -16.14 -6.15
C PRO A 138 16.12 -16.71 -5.15
N ALA A 139 15.32 -15.87 -4.50
CA ALA A 139 14.24 -16.29 -3.61
C ALA A 139 13.15 -17.15 -4.29
N ASP A 140 12.91 -16.99 -5.60
CA ASP A 140 11.95 -17.77 -6.37
C ASP A 140 12.49 -19.18 -6.72
N LEU A 141 13.82 -19.34 -6.69
CA LEU A 141 14.53 -20.60 -7.00
C LEU A 141 14.93 -21.39 -5.76
N ILE A 142 14.64 -20.88 -4.55
CA ILE A 142 15.14 -21.44 -3.28
C ILE A 142 13.97 -21.84 -2.36
N LYS A 143 13.77 -23.15 -2.15
CA LYS A 143 12.95 -23.65 -1.02
C LYS A 143 13.75 -23.74 0.28
N ASP A 144 15.02 -24.15 0.22
CA ASP A 144 15.93 -24.23 1.36
C ASP A 144 17.23 -23.43 1.10
N ARG A 145 17.39 -22.32 1.83
CA ARG A 145 18.53 -21.39 1.69
C ARG A 145 19.87 -21.98 2.14
N SER A 146 19.87 -23.05 2.94
CA SER A 146 21.10 -23.68 3.42
C SER A 146 21.77 -24.57 2.35
N ARG A 147 21.00 -25.00 1.33
CA ARG A 147 21.42 -25.95 0.29
C ARG A 147 21.73 -25.30 -1.06
N THR A 148 21.61 -23.98 -1.18
CA THR A 148 21.67 -23.30 -2.48
C THR A 148 23.09 -23.18 -3.08
N PRO A 149 23.25 -23.37 -4.41
CA PRO A 149 24.51 -23.09 -5.11
C PRO A 149 24.77 -21.60 -5.30
N PHE A 150 23.80 -20.70 -5.02
CA PHE A 150 24.03 -19.26 -5.14
C PHE A 150 25.06 -18.71 -4.14
N ASN A 151 25.37 -19.46 -3.06
CA ASN A 151 26.44 -19.10 -2.11
C ASN A 151 27.85 -19.53 -2.56
N ILE A 152 27.96 -20.35 -3.60
CA ILE A 152 29.25 -20.85 -4.15
C ILE A 152 29.46 -20.40 -5.62
N GLY A 153 28.45 -19.79 -6.22
CA GLY A 153 28.47 -19.26 -7.57
C GLY A 153 28.93 -17.80 -7.61
N GLN A 154 29.41 -17.38 -8.78
CA GLN A 154 29.68 -15.98 -9.07
C GLN A 154 28.46 -15.37 -9.76
N GLY A 155 27.86 -14.36 -9.13
CA GLY A 155 26.81 -13.56 -9.76
C GLY A 155 27.40 -12.69 -10.88
N ILE A 156 26.78 -12.72 -12.05
CA ILE A 156 27.06 -11.80 -13.15
C ILE A 156 25.82 -10.94 -13.31
N ASP A 157 25.90 -9.69 -12.88
CA ASP A 157 24.82 -8.73 -13.06
C ASP A 157 24.85 -8.17 -14.49
N LEU A 158 23.73 -8.27 -15.19
CA LEU A 158 23.59 -7.75 -16.55
C LEU A 158 22.92 -6.38 -16.48
N THR A 159 23.75 -5.35 -16.43
CA THR A 159 23.30 -3.96 -16.37
C THR A 159 22.85 -3.44 -17.74
N ASP A 160 22.16 -2.30 -17.73
CA ASP A 160 21.93 -1.52 -18.96
C ASP A 160 23.28 -1.09 -19.56
N PHE A 161 23.31 -0.89 -20.89
CA PHE A 161 24.52 -0.50 -21.59
C PHE A 161 25.03 0.87 -21.10
N SER A 162 26.32 0.95 -20.81
CA SER A 162 26.99 2.25 -20.84
C SER A 162 27.08 2.74 -22.29
N ARG A 163 27.41 4.02 -22.46
CA ARG A 163 27.67 4.57 -23.80
C ARG A 163 28.78 3.81 -24.53
N GLU A 164 29.81 3.39 -23.80
CA GLU A 164 30.93 2.63 -24.38
C GLU A 164 30.49 1.22 -24.80
N ASP A 165 29.66 0.54 -23.99
CA ASP A 165 29.15 -0.80 -24.32
C ASP A 165 28.31 -0.79 -25.60
N ALA A 166 27.61 0.31 -25.85
CA ALA A 166 26.73 0.49 -27.01
C ALA A 166 27.40 1.19 -28.20
N ARG A 167 28.73 1.40 -28.17
CA ARG A 167 29.49 2.07 -29.25
C ARG A 167 29.27 1.43 -30.62
N VAL A 168 29.13 0.10 -30.68
CA VAL A 168 28.85 -0.61 -31.94
C VAL A 168 27.53 -0.19 -32.60
N LEU A 169 26.52 0.20 -31.79
CA LEU A 169 25.25 0.70 -32.30
C LEU A 169 25.41 2.13 -32.85
N GLN A 170 26.15 2.97 -32.13
CA GLN A 170 26.51 4.33 -32.58
C GLN A 170 27.32 4.29 -33.89
N GLU A 171 28.33 3.42 -33.99
CA GLU A 171 29.13 3.23 -35.20
C GLU A 171 28.27 2.75 -36.38
N GLY A 172 27.24 1.94 -36.11
CA GLY A 172 26.24 1.54 -37.12
C GLY A 172 25.44 2.74 -37.63
N LEU A 173 24.89 3.56 -36.72
CA LEU A 173 24.16 4.76 -37.07
C LEU A 173 25.02 5.78 -37.82
N GLN A 174 26.28 5.96 -37.44
CA GLN A 174 27.22 6.85 -38.12
C GLN A 174 27.53 6.38 -39.55
N ARG A 175 27.53 5.06 -39.80
CA ARG A 175 27.71 4.50 -41.14
C ARG A 175 26.50 4.77 -42.03
N ASP A 176 25.29 4.61 -41.48
CA ASP A 176 24.04 4.80 -42.22
C ASP A 176 23.70 6.29 -42.41
N TYR A 177 24.04 7.12 -41.42
CA TYR A 177 23.79 8.57 -41.37
C TYR A 177 25.07 9.32 -41.00
N PRO A 178 25.97 9.55 -41.98
CA PRO A 178 27.17 10.35 -41.76
C PRO A 178 26.83 11.73 -41.17
N GLU A 179 27.68 12.19 -40.26
CA GLU A 179 27.56 13.48 -39.52
C GLU A 179 26.38 13.58 -38.54
N GLN A 180 25.46 12.61 -38.50
CA GLN A 180 24.29 12.61 -37.62
C GLN A 180 24.27 11.45 -36.62
N GLY A 181 25.08 10.41 -36.81
CA GLY A 181 25.05 9.19 -36.01
C GLY A 181 25.21 9.45 -34.50
N ASP A 182 26.08 10.38 -34.13
CA ASP A 182 26.30 10.78 -32.74
C ASP A 182 25.06 11.46 -32.13
N ASP A 183 24.47 12.43 -32.82
CA ASP A 183 23.28 13.16 -32.36
C ASP A 183 22.04 12.25 -32.25
N ILE A 184 21.88 11.35 -33.23
CA ILE A 184 20.82 10.33 -33.22
C ILE A 184 21.00 9.42 -32.01
N PHE A 185 22.21 8.89 -31.82
CA PHE A 185 22.50 7.98 -30.73
C PHE A 185 22.35 8.66 -29.36
N ASP A 186 22.76 9.92 -29.24
CA ASP A 186 22.56 10.73 -28.04
C ASP A 186 21.10 10.88 -27.67
N ARG A 187 20.23 11.14 -28.66
CA ARG A 187 18.80 11.24 -28.41
C ARG A 187 18.17 9.89 -28.06
N ILE A 188 18.58 8.81 -28.71
CA ILE A 188 18.14 7.45 -28.36
C ILE A 188 18.57 7.12 -26.94
N PHE A 189 19.82 7.37 -26.58
CA PHE A 189 20.37 7.07 -25.27
C PHE A 189 19.70 7.91 -24.18
N TYR A 190 19.34 9.16 -24.45
CA TYR A 190 18.51 9.97 -23.56
C TYR A 190 17.19 9.26 -23.20
N TRP A 191 16.51 8.69 -24.20
CA TRP A 191 15.22 8.02 -24.01
C TRP A 191 15.31 6.66 -23.32
N THR A 192 16.30 5.85 -23.72
CA THR A 192 16.42 4.45 -23.29
C THR A 192 17.33 4.25 -22.10
N HIS A 193 18.22 5.22 -21.86
CA HIS A 193 19.28 5.16 -20.86
C HIS A 193 20.09 3.86 -20.92
N GLY A 194 20.38 3.39 -22.14
CA GLY A 194 21.15 2.18 -22.38
C GLY A 194 20.38 0.87 -22.21
N HIS A 195 19.06 0.90 -21.99
CA HIS A 195 18.27 -0.33 -21.92
C HIS A 195 18.48 -1.18 -23.19
N PRO A 196 19.00 -2.43 -23.11
CA PRO A 196 19.50 -3.15 -24.28
C PRO A 196 18.47 -3.31 -25.40
N TYR A 197 17.28 -3.83 -25.07
CA TYR A 197 16.20 -4.04 -26.04
C TYR A 197 15.71 -2.73 -26.68
N LEU A 198 15.39 -1.71 -25.87
CA LEU A 198 14.87 -0.43 -26.38
C LEU A 198 15.91 0.31 -27.23
N THR A 199 17.17 0.28 -26.81
CA THR A 199 18.27 0.95 -27.52
C THR A 199 18.48 0.31 -28.89
N GLN A 200 18.57 -1.01 -28.95
CA GLN A 200 18.69 -1.74 -30.22
C GLN A 200 17.47 -1.54 -31.11
N LYS A 201 16.25 -1.60 -30.54
CA LYS A 201 15.01 -1.41 -31.27
C LYS A 201 14.91 -0.03 -31.90
N LEU A 202 15.25 1.03 -31.16
CA LEU A 202 15.26 2.39 -31.71
C LEU A 202 16.32 2.57 -32.79
N CYS A 203 17.55 2.07 -32.58
CA CYS A 203 18.59 2.13 -33.62
C CYS A 203 18.13 1.42 -34.90
N LEU A 204 17.55 0.22 -34.76
CA LEU A 204 17.00 -0.54 -35.88
C LEU A 204 15.86 0.22 -36.57
N SER A 205 14.90 0.75 -35.81
CA SER A 205 13.77 1.50 -36.37
C SER A 205 14.18 2.78 -37.10
N VAL A 206 15.26 3.43 -36.65
CA VAL A 206 15.88 4.56 -37.35
C VAL A 206 16.39 4.11 -38.72
N THR A 207 17.23 3.07 -38.76
CA THR A 207 17.77 2.51 -40.01
C THR A 207 16.68 2.00 -40.96
N GLU A 208 15.67 1.29 -40.45
CA GLU A 208 14.59 0.69 -41.27
C GLU A 208 13.61 1.73 -41.82
N ARG A 209 13.24 2.74 -41.02
CA ARG A 209 12.33 3.79 -41.50
C ARG A 209 12.99 4.60 -42.60
N GLY A 210 14.27 4.91 -42.43
CA GLY A 210 14.93 5.98 -43.18
C GLY A 210 14.23 7.33 -42.97
N ASN A 211 14.83 8.41 -43.44
CA ASN A 211 14.17 9.72 -43.44
C ASN A 211 14.29 10.44 -44.80
N GLY A 212 14.62 9.69 -45.86
CA GLY A 212 14.96 10.26 -47.16
C GLY A 212 16.07 11.31 -47.03
N ASP A 213 15.84 12.49 -47.59
CA ASP A 213 16.74 13.64 -47.50
C ASP A 213 16.56 14.49 -46.22
N THR A 214 15.59 14.15 -45.37
CA THR A 214 15.32 14.93 -44.15
C THR A 214 16.28 14.50 -43.04
N PRO A 215 17.03 15.42 -42.42
CA PRO A 215 17.90 15.08 -41.28
C PRO A 215 17.11 14.55 -40.09
N TRP A 216 17.72 13.67 -39.31
CA TRP A 216 17.18 13.22 -38.04
C TRP A 216 17.34 14.31 -36.99
N SER A 217 16.28 15.07 -36.75
CA SER A 217 16.21 16.00 -35.62
C SER A 217 15.72 15.30 -34.34
N ALA A 218 15.93 15.95 -33.20
CA ALA A 218 15.43 15.46 -31.92
C ALA A 218 13.90 15.29 -31.93
N GLU A 219 13.17 16.18 -32.62
CA GLU A 219 11.71 16.13 -32.75
C GLU A 219 11.24 14.93 -33.56
N VAL A 220 11.94 14.59 -34.66
CA VAL A 220 11.61 13.42 -35.48
C VAL A 220 11.85 12.13 -34.69
N LEU A 221 12.95 12.06 -33.92
CA LEU A 221 13.22 10.93 -33.04
C LEU A 221 12.21 10.82 -31.90
N ASP A 222 11.79 11.94 -31.32
CA ASP A 222 10.73 11.97 -30.30
C ASP A 222 9.40 11.47 -30.85
N GLN A 223 9.06 11.86 -32.08
CA GLN A 223 7.86 11.35 -32.75
C GLN A 223 7.97 9.84 -33.00
N LEU A 224 9.14 9.34 -33.42
CA LEU A 224 9.36 7.90 -33.56
C LEU A 224 9.19 7.17 -32.21
N VAL A 225 9.71 7.72 -31.11
CA VAL A 225 9.51 7.18 -29.76
C VAL A 225 8.03 7.19 -29.38
N ASP A 226 7.31 8.27 -29.66
CA ASP A 226 5.89 8.38 -29.39
C ASP A 226 5.10 7.28 -30.13
N GLU A 227 5.32 7.16 -31.44
CA GLU A 227 4.69 6.16 -32.29
C GLU A 227 4.94 4.72 -31.77
N LEU A 228 6.20 4.40 -31.45
CA LEU A 228 6.62 3.05 -31.07
C LEU A 228 6.27 2.65 -29.63
N PHE A 229 6.25 3.61 -28.68
CA PHE A 229 6.18 3.29 -27.25
C PHE A 229 5.07 4.01 -26.47
N LEU A 230 4.67 5.22 -26.86
CA LEU A 230 3.75 6.06 -26.08
C LEU A 230 2.33 6.09 -26.65
N SER A 231 2.18 5.79 -27.95
CA SER A 231 0.90 5.77 -28.64
C SER A 231 -0.05 4.70 -28.11
N LYS A 232 -1.34 4.80 -28.46
CA LYS A 232 -2.32 3.76 -28.10
C LYS A 232 -2.03 2.41 -28.76
N GLU A 233 -1.46 2.41 -29.96
CA GLU A 233 -1.10 1.19 -30.69
C GLU A 233 0.17 0.54 -30.12
N ALA A 234 1.07 1.34 -29.52
CA ALA A 234 2.24 0.86 -28.77
C ALA A 234 1.89 0.04 -27.51
N ARG A 235 0.60 -0.10 -27.17
CA ARG A 235 0.16 -1.02 -26.10
C ARG A 235 0.52 -2.48 -26.39
N LYS A 236 0.70 -2.86 -27.65
CA LYS A 236 1.09 -4.22 -28.08
C LYS A 236 2.60 -4.47 -28.03
N GLU A 237 3.40 -3.46 -27.71
CA GLU A 237 4.86 -3.60 -27.58
C GLU A 237 5.18 -4.66 -26.52
N THR A 238 5.97 -5.68 -26.89
CA THR A 238 6.14 -6.92 -26.14
C THR A 238 6.80 -6.71 -24.78
N ASN A 239 7.80 -5.84 -24.70
CA ASN A 239 8.50 -5.52 -23.45
C ASN A 239 7.59 -4.72 -22.51
N LEU A 240 6.86 -3.72 -23.02
CA LEU A 240 5.90 -2.96 -22.20
C LEU A 240 4.71 -3.83 -21.75
N GLN A 241 4.24 -4.73 -22.62
CA GLN A 241 3.16 -5.67 -22.30
C GLN A 241 3.57 -6.65 -21.20
N PHE A 242 4.80 -7.17 -21.24
CA PHE A 242 5.35 -8.01 -20.18
C PHE A 242 5.28 -7.33 -18.81
N VAL A 243 5.69 -6.05 -18.71
CA VAL A 243 5.62 -5.29 -17.45
C VAL A 243 4.17 -5.12 -16.98
N ARG A 244 3.25 -4.82 -17.92
CA ARG A 244 1.81 -4.66 -17.60
C ARG A 244 1.21 -5.95 -17.06
N ASP A 245 1.49 -7.07 -17.70
CA ASP A 245 0.95 -8.37 -17.30
C ASP A 245 1.53 -8.83 -15.96
N TYR A 246 2.81 -8.57 -15.74
CA TYR A 246 3.43 -8.85 -14.44
C TYR A 246 2.74 -8.08 -13.31
N VAL A 247 2.58 -6.76 -13.44
CA VAL A 247 1.96 -5.92 -12.41
C VAL A 247 0.48 -6.29 -12.22
N ARG A 248 -0.22 -6.65 -13.30
CA ARG A 248 -1.61 -7.11 -13.24
C ARG A 248 -1.75 -8.41 -12.43
N ASN A 249 -0.84 -9.35 -12.62
CA ASN A 249 -0.91 -10.68 -12.01
C ASN A 249 -0.22 -10.77 -10.64
N SER A 250 0.42 -9.68 -10.18
CA SER A 250 1.12 -9.68 -8.90
C SER A 250 0.15 -9.67 -7.70
N PRO A 251 0.28 -10.60 -6.73
CA PRO A 251 -0.51 -10.58 -5.49
C PRO A 251 -0.14 -9.38 -4.59
N HIS A 252 0.97 -8.69 -4.88
CA HIS A 252 1.48 -7.56 -4.11
C HIS A 252 1.36 -6.23 -4.86
N LYS A 253 0.48 -6.17 -5.87
CA LYS A 253 0.26 -5.01 -6.74
C LYS A 253 0.21 -3.67 -5.98
N GLN A 254 -0.56 -3.59 -4.90
CA GLN A 254 -0.70 -2.35 -4.12
C GLN A 254 0.63 -1.86 -3.52
N ARG A 255 1.44 -2.77 -2.96
CA ARG A 255 2.74 -2.42 -2.36
C ARG A 255 3.76 -2.07 -3.45
N LEU A 256 3.77 -2.81 -4.55
CA LEU A 256 4.62 -2.53 -5.71
C LEU A 256 4.33 -1.15 -6.30
N MET A 257 3.05 -0.83 -6.53
CA MET A 257 2.64 0.48 -7.06
C MET A 257 2.91 1.61 -6.07
N GLY A 258 2.71 1.40 -4.78
CA GLY A 258 3.06 2.40 -3.75
C GLY A 258 4.56 2.68 -3.68
N LEU A 259 5.41 1.68 -3.87
CA LEU A 259 6.86 1.85 -3.95
C LEU A 259 7.28 2.53 -5.26
N TYR A 260 6.74 2.09 -6.39
CA TYR A 260 7.04 2.69 -7.69
C TYR A 260 6.56 4.14 -7.76
N GLN A 261 5.42 4.49 -7.16
CA GLN A 261 4.93 5.87 -7.03
C GLN A 261 5.93 6.78 -6.32
N GLN A 262 6.59 6.28 -5.26
CA GLN A 262 7.62 7.03 -4.55
C GLN A 262 8.79 7.35 -5.47
N VAL A 263 9.32 6.34 -6.16
CA VAL A 263 10.44 6.49 -7.10
C VAL A 263 10.06 7.41 -8.27
N HIS A 264 8.86 7.23 -8.86
CA HIS A 264 8.36 8.04 -9.98
C HIS A 264 8.22 9.52 -9.60
N SER A 265 7.74 9.79 -8.38
CA SER A 265 7.61 11.16 -7.85
C SER A 265 8.95 11.84 -7.50
N GLY A 266 10.08 11.15 -7.66
CA GLY A 266 11.41 11.68 -7.35
C GLY A 266 11.82 11.57 -5.88
N LYS A 267 11.06 10.81 -5.06
CA LYS A 267 11.47 10.53 -3.68
C LYS A 267 12.69 9.62 -3.69
N ALA A 268 13.74 10.00 -2.96
CA ALA A 268 14.92 9.15 -2.77
C ALA A 268 14.53 7.90 -1.96
N VAL A 269 14.65 6.74 -2.59
CA VAL A 269 14.47 5.43 -1.96
C VAL A 269 15.82 4.73 -2.00
N ALA A 270 16.44 4.53 -0.84
CA ALA A 270 17.70 3.80 -0.75
C ALA A 270 17.52 2.35 -1.23
N GLU A 271 18.53 1.81 -1.91
CA GLU A 271 18.53 0.40 -2.27
C GLU A 271 18.54 -0.47 -1.00
N ASP A 272 17.69 -1.49 -0.99
CA ASP A 272 17.70 -2.58 -0.04
C ASP A 272 17.58 -3.92 -0.79
N GLU A 273 18.71 -4.62 -0.92
CA GLU A 273 18.79 -5.95 -1.56
C GLU A 273 17.90 -7.00 -0.87
N ARG A 274 17.52 -6.79 0.40
CA ARG A 274 16.63 -7.72 1.12
C ARG A 274 15.16 -7.44 0.84
N SER A 275 14.84 -6.32 0.21
CA SER A 275 13.48 -5.93 -0.08
C SER A 275 12.92 -6.70 -1.27
N LEU A 276 11.96 -7.58 -0.99
CA LEU A 276 11.23 -8.34 -2.02
C LEU A 276 10.61 -7.41 -3.09
N TYR A 277 10.05 -6.27 -2.69
CA TYR A 277 9.38 -5.35 -3.60
C TYR A 277 10.35 -4.56 -4.48
N GLN A 278 11.52 -4.17 -3.94
CA GLN A 278 12.55 -3.52 -4.75
C GLN A 278 13.09 -4.50 -5.80
N ASN A 279 13.42 -5.72 -5.38
CA ASN A 279 13.93 -6.76 -6.28
C ASN A 279 12.91 -7.13 -7.36
N GLN A 280 11.62 -7.17 -7.02
CA GLN A 280 10.54 -7.32 -7.99
C GLN A 280 10.52 -6.16 -8.98
N LEU A 281 10.45 -4.90 -8.55
CA LEU A 281 10.46 -3.76 -9.48
C LEU A 281 11.71 -3.71 -10.38
N LYS A 282 12.88 -4.13 -9.87
CA LYS A 282 14.12 -4.29 -10.64
C LYS A 282 13.98 -5.39 -11.71
N LEU A 283 13.46 -6.55 -11.33
CA LEU A 283 13.32 -7.71 -12.22
C LEU A 283 12.44 -7.44 -13.45
N PHE A 284 11.32 -6.73 -13.28
CA PHE A 284 10.46 -6.37 -14.42
C PHE A 284 10.90 -5.07 -15.10
N GLY A 285 11.97 -4.45 -14.61
CA GLY A 285 12.61 -3.30 -15.24
C GLY A 285 11.95 -1.95 -15.01
N LEU A 286 11.00 -1.81 -14.09
CA LEU A 286 10.41 -0.50 -13.77
C LEU A 286 11.40 0.45 -13.11
N VAL A 287 12.32 -0.10 -12.31
CA VAL A 287 13.35 0.66 -11.62
C VAL A 287 14.72 0.05 -11.84
N LYS A 288 15.76 0.85 -11.64
CA LYS A 288 17.15 0.44 -11.55
C LYS A 288 17.80 1.08 -10.33
N VAL A 289 19.01 0.62 -10.00
CA VAL A 289 19.84 1.26 -8.98
C VAL A 289 20.70 2.34 -9.64
N GLU A 290 20.65 3.54 -9.11
CA GLU A 290 21.54 4.63 -9.47
C GLU A 290 22.05 5.30 -8.19
N LYS A 291 23.38 5.32 -8.02
CA LYS A 291 24.05 5.91 -6.84
C LYS A 291 23.47 5.41 -5.51
N ASN A 292 23.26 4.10 -5.38
CA ASN A 292 22.71 3.44 -4.18
C ASN A 292 21.25 3.80 -3.85
N SER A 293 20.50 4.28 -4.86
CA SER A 293 19.07 4.61 -4.74
C SER A 293 18.29 4.08 -5.93
N LEU A 294 16.99 3.86 -5.76
CA LEU A 294 16.12 3.47 -6.86
C LEU A 294 15.78 4.68 -7.73
N ALA A 295 15.92 4.49 -9.05
CA ALA A 295 15.49 5.42 -10.07
C ALA A 295 14.58 4.72 -11.09
N VAL A 296 13.67 5.46 -11.72
CA VAL A 296 12.92 4.95 -12.88
C VAL A 296 13.93 4.58 -13.96
N ARG A 297 13.80 3.38 -14.56
CA ARG A 297 14.85 2.81 -15.40
C ARG A 297 15.27 3.71 -16.57
N ASN A 298 14.30 4.32 -17.24
CA ASN A 298 14.50 5.25 -18.36
C ASN A 298 13.28 6.16 -18.61
N GLU A 299 13.41 7.10 -19.54
CA GLU A 299 12.38 8.10 -19.82
C GLU A 299 11.15 7.51 -20.53
N ILE A 300 11.34 6.51 -21.40
CA ILE A 300 10.21 5.77 -22.01
C ILE A 300 9.33 5.17 -20.90
N TYR A 301 9.95 4.48 -19.94
CA TYR A 301 9.25 3.85 -18.82
C TYR A 301 8.57 4.89 -17.92
N ARG A 302 9.23 6.03 -17.68
CA ARG A 302 8.63 7.14 -16.91
C ARG A 302 7.34 7.67 -17.53
N ARG A 303 7.29 7.75 -18.87
CA ARG A 303 6.11 8.23 -19.61
C ARG A 303 5.03 7.17 -19.79
N VAL A 304 5.40 5.92 -20.06
CA VAL A 304 4.46 4.81 -20.22
C VAL A 304 3.80 4.43 -18.89
N PHE A 305 4.61 4.30 -17.84
CA PHE A 305 4.17 3.93 -16.49
C PHE A 305 4.12 5.19 -15.62
N ASN A 306 3.32 6.15 -16.08
CA ASN A 306 3.14 7.46 -15.45
C ASN A 306 2.19 7.43 -14.24
N ALA A 307 1.95 8.58 -13.62
CA ALA A 307 1.06 8.71 -12.47
C ALA A 307 -0.38 8.22 -12.73
N GLU A 308 -0.92 8.43 -13.93
CA GLU A 308 -2.25 7.95 -14.31
C GLU A 308 -2.29 6.41 -14.35
N TRP A 309 -1.27 5.80 -14.96
CA TRP A 309 -1.14 4.35 -14.98
C TRP A 309 -0.96 3.76 -13.58
N ILE A 310 -0.17 4.43 -12.71
CA ILE A 310 0.01 4.00 -11.32
C ILE A 310 -1.30 4.07 -10.55
N ALA A 311 -2.06 5.17 -10.68
CA ALA A 311 -3.36 5.32 -10.04
C ALA A 311 -4.37 4.26 -10.52
N ALA A 312 -4.43 4.00 -11.82
CA ALA A 312 -5.29 2.96 -12.41
C ALA A 312 -4.90 1.54 -11.94
N ASN A 313 -3.65 1.34 -11.52
CA ASN A 313 -3.15 0.06 -11.05
C ASN A 313 -3.00 -0.03 -9.53
N THR A 314 -3.31 1.02 -8.79
CA THR A 314 -3.31 1.01 -7.32
C THR A 314 -4.73 0.75 -6.83
N PRO A 315 -5.01 -0.40 -6.20
CA PRO A 315 -6.33 -0.66 -5.62
C PRO A 315 -6.70 0.43 -4.62
N VAL A 316 -7.92 0.99 -4.75
CA VAL A 316 -8.44 1.93 -3.77
C VAL A 316 -8.70 1.18 -2.47
N ASP A 317 -8.05 1.61 -1.39
CA ASP A 317 -8.32 1.07 -0.05
C ASP A 317 -9.65 1.64 0.48
N TRP A 318 -10.74 1.00 0.08
CA TRP A 318 -12.09 1.34 0.52
C TRP A 318 -12.27 1.21 2.03
N THR A 319 -11.55 0.29 2.69
CA THR A 319 -11.67 0.09 4.14
C THR A 319 -11.20 1.31 4.91
N ARG A 320 -10.04 1.88 4.54
CA ARG A 320 -9.52 3.11 5.15
C ARG A 320 -10.41 4.31 4.88
N ARG A 321 -10.95 4.45 3.66
CA ARG A 321 -11.85 5.56 3.31
C ARG A 321 -13.17 5.50 4.08
N ILE A 322 -13.77 4.32 4.19
CA ILE A 322 -15.00 4.09 4.96
C ILE A 322 -14.74 4.38 6.45
N ALA A 323 -13.61 3.93 7.00
CA ALA A 323 -13.26 4.19 8.40
C ALA A 323 -13.14 5.70 8.68
N ILE A 324 -12.45 6.46 7.81
CA ILE A 324 -12.32 7.91 7.95
C ILE A 324 -13.70 8.59 7.86
N ALA A 325 -14.51 8.21 6.87
CA ALA A 325 -15.86 8.76 6.72
C ALA A 325 -16.74 8.45 7.95
N ALA A 326 -16.68 7.23 8.48
CA ALA A 326 -17.41 6.84 9.68
C ALA A 326 -16.96 7.65 10.91
N ILE A 327 -15.65 7.87 11.10
CA ILE A 327 -15.13 8.72 12.18
C ILE A 327 -15.65 10.15 12.06
N LEU A 328 -15.65 10.72 10.85
CA LEU A 328 -16.16 12.07 10.61
C LEU A 328 -17.66 12.18 10.90
N VAL A 329 -18.44 11.17 10.54
CA VAL A 329 -19.89 11.10 10.88
C VAL A 329 -20.09 11.01 12.39
N VAL A 330 -19.31 10.19 13.09
CA VAL A 330 -19.39 10.09 14.56
C VAL A 330 -19.03 11.41 15.22
N LEU A 331 -17.95 12.09 14.78
CA LEU A 331 -17.56 13.40 15.30
C LEU A 331 -18.64 14.45 15.06
N LEU A 332 -19.28 14.43 13.89
CA LEU A 332 -20.40 15.32 13.58
C LEU A 332 -21.60 15.04 14.49
N LEU A 333 -21.96 13.77 14.71
CA LEU A 333 -23.06 13.40 15.61
C LEU A 333 -22.78 13.82 17.05
N VAL A 334 -21.56 13.61 17.56
CA VAL A 334 -21.14 14.06 18.88
C VAL A 334 -21.20 15.59 18.98
N GLY A 335 -20.75 16.30 17.94
CA GLY A 335 -20.85 17.76 17.87
C GLY A 335 -22.30 18.26 17.91
N VAL A 336 -23.21 17.62 17.17
CA VAL A 336 -24.63 17.95 17.17
C VAL A 336 -25.27 17.68 18.53
N ILE A 337 -25.00 16.53 19.15
CA ILE A 337 -25.51 16.19 20.49
C ILE A 337 -24.99 17.18 21.54
N GLY A 338 -23.69 17.50 21.49
CA GLY A 338 -23.10 18.50 22.39
C GLY A 338 -23.73 19.88 22.20
N PHE A 339 -23.99 20.29 20.97
CA PHE A 339 -24.62 21.57 20.65
C PHE A 339 -26.06 21.65 21.16
N THR A 340 -26.87 20.61 20.99
CA THR A 340 -28.27 20.61 21.46
C THR A 340 -28.35 20.60 23.00
N GLN A 341 -27.44 19.89 23.67
CA GLN A 341 -27.34 19.92 25.14
C GLN A 341 -26.92 21.30 25.65
N TRP A 342 -25.91 21.91 25.02
CA TRP A 342 -25.44 23.24 25.37
C TRP A 342 -26.54 24.30 25.18
N GLN A 343 -27.26 24.25 24.06
CA GLN A 343 -28.37 25.15 23.77
C GLN A 343 -29.50 25.01 24.81
N GLY A 344 -29.82 23.78 25.23
CA GLY A 344 -30.80 23.53 26.28
C GLY A 344 -30.39 24.13 27.63
N GLN A 345 -29.12 24.02 28.02
CA GLN A 345 -28.62 24.61 29.26
C GLN A 345 -28.64 26.14 29.25
N GLN A 346 -28.28 26.77 28.12
CA GLN A 346 -28.36 28.23 28.00
C GLN A 346 -29.79 28.75 28.14
N ALA A 347 -30.77 28.10 27.50
CA ALA A 347 -32.16 28.52 27.59
C ALA A 347 -32.70 28.50 29.04
N ILE A 348 -32.32 27.49 29.83
CA ILE A 348 -32.68 27.41 31.26
C ILE A 348 -32.00 28.55 32.04
N ALA A 349 -30.72 28.83 31.76
CA ALA A 349 -30.00 29.92 32.43
C ALA A 349 -30.58 31.31 32.10
N ASP A 350 -30.97 31.54 30.84
CA ASP A 350 -31.60 32.80 30.41
C ASP A 350 -32.98 33.00 31.07
N GLN A 351 -33.78 31.92 31.17
CA GLN A 351 -35.04 31.95 31.91
C GLN A 351 -34.82 32.27 33.39
N ALA A 352 -33.83 31.63 34.02
CA ALA A 352 -33.50 31.92 35.41
C ALA A 352 -33.07 33.37 35.62
N GLN A 353 -32.23 33.91 34.73
CA GLN A 353 -31.81 35.31 34.80
C GLN A 353 -33.00 36.27 34.68
N THR A 354 -33.95 35.98 33.79
CA THR A 354 -35.19 36.76 33.65
C THR A 354 -35.98 36.80 34.96
N GLN A 355 -36.09 35.67 35.66
CA GLN A 355 -36.78 35.65 36.97
C GLN A 355 -35.99 36.43 38.04
N ILE A 356 -34.66 36.33 38.06
CA ILE A 356 -33.81 37.10 38.97
C ILE A 356 -34.00 38.61 38.74
N ASP A 357 -34.00 39.04 37.49
CA ASP A 357 -34.15 40.45 37.12
C ASP A 357 -35.55 40.97 37.47
N ASN A 358 -36.60 40.19 37.19
CA ASN A 358 -37.98 40.53 37.59
C ASN A 358 -38.12 40.64 39.11
N PHE A 359 -37.51 39.75 39.89
CA PHE A 359 -37.53 39.79 41.35
C PHE A 359 -36.89 41.07 41.90
N ARG A 360 -35.73 41.45 41.36
CA ARG A 360 -34.93 42.59 41.84
C ARG A 360 -35.44 43.94 41.38
N SER A 361 -36.09 44.01 40.21
CA SER A 361 -36.57 45.27 39.61
C SER A 361 -37.91 45.76 40.14
N THR A 362 -38.59 44.96 40.98
CA THR A 362 -39.91 45.28 41.52
C THR A 362 -39.95 45.18 43.04
N THR A 363 -40.91 45.88 43.64
CA THR A 363 -41.30 45.74 45.05
C THR A 363 -42.65 45.05 45.22
N SER A 364 -43.33 44.71 44.12
CA SER A 364 -44.62 44.00 44.17
C SER A 364 -44.43 42.58 44.72
N ALA A 365 -45.21 42.23 45.74
CA ALA A 365 -45.17 40.93 46.39
C ALA A 365 -45.55 39.80 45.40
N ASP A 366 -46.58 40.02 44.59
CA ASP A 366 -47.05 39.05 43.58
C ASP A 366 -45.98 38.73 42.54
N VAL A 367 -45.28 39.77 42.03
CA VAL A 367 -44.24 39.59 41.02
C VAL A 367 -43.00 38.92 41.62
N ARG A 368 -42.64 39.27 42.85
CA ARG A 368 -41.54 38.60 43.58
C ARG A 368 -41.85 37.13 43.86
N LEU A 369 -43.06 36.80 44.31
CA LEU A 369 -43.50 35.41 44.50
C LEU A 369 -43.53 34.62 43.19
N THR A 370 -44.01 35.24 42.11
CA THR A 370 -44.00 34.62 40.78
C THR A 370 -42.59 34.33 40.29
N SER A 371 -41.66 35.26 40.52
CA SER A 371 -40.26 35.11 40.14
C SER A 371 -39.56 34.00 40.95
N LEU A 372 -39.81 33.94 42.27
CA LEU A 372 -39.28 32.87 43.13
C LEU A 372 -39.84 31.50 42.75
N ALA A 373 -41.16 31.39 42.53
CA ALA A 373 -41.78 30.15 42.08
C ALA A 373 -41.18 29.68 40.76
N GLY A 374 -41.01 30.60 39.79
CA GLY A 374 -40.37 30.32 38.52
C GLY A 374 -38.93 29.79 38.66
N LEU A 375 -38.16 30.29 39.63
CA LEU A 375 -36.81 29.76 39.91
C LEU A 375 -36.82 28.40 40.61
N TYR A 376 -37.77 28.15 41.51
CA TYR A 376 -37.90 26.83 42.15
C TYR A 376 -38.32 25.73 41.17
N ASP A 377 -39.07 26.08 40.13
CA ASP A 377 -39.47 25.14 39.06
C ASP A 377 -38.33 24.86 38.06
N LEU A 378 -37.26 25.67 38.03
CA LEU A 378 -36.12 25.48 37.14
C LEU A 378 -35.06 24.53 37.74
N PRO A 379 -34.62 23.48 37.01
CA PRO A 379 -33.61 22.54 37.51
C PRO A 379 -32.28 23.24 37.84
N GLY A 380 -31.80 23.07 39.08
CA GLY A 380 -30.51 23.62 39.53
C GLY A 380 -30.57 25.06 40.05
N PHE A 381 -31.74 25.71 40.09
CA PHE A 381 -31.88 27.12 40.50
C PHE A 381 -32.55 27.33 41.87
N ALA A 382 -32.93 26.26 42.57
CA ALA A 382 -33.52 26.36 43.91
C ALA A 382 -32.64 27.13 44.90
N ASP A 383 -31.32 26.90 44.92
CA ASP A 383 -30.42 27.64 45.81
C ASP A 383 -30.34 29.12 45.48
N GLN A 384 -30.42 29.48 44.19
CA GLN A 384 -30.46 30.88 43.77
C GLN A 384 -31.76 31.57 44.23
N ALA A 385 -32.91 30.88 44.11
CA ALA A 385 -34.19 31.37 44.64
C ALA A 385 -34.13 31.60 46.16
N ASN A 386 -33.49 30.67 46.89
CA ASN A 386 -33.31 30.80 48.33
C ASN A 386 -32.43 32.00 48.69
N ARG A 387 -31.33 32.26 47.98
CA ARG A 387 -30.49 33.45 48.22
C ARG A 387 -31.28 34.75 47.98
N LEU A 388 -32.06 34.81 46.91
CA LEU A 388 -32.94 35.98 46.68
C LEU A 388 -33.90 36.22 47.84
N PHE A 389 -34.46 35.16 48.42
CA PHE A 389 -35.39 35.30 49.54
C PHE A 389 -34.70 35.58 50.88
N PHE A 390 -33.61 34.87 51.20
CA PHE A 390 -32.96 34.93 52.52
C PHE A 390 -31.85 35.96 52.63
N ASP A 391 -31.21 36.35 51.52
CA ASP A 391 -30.06 37.26 51.53
C ASP A 391 -30.46 38.64 50.99
N ASP A 392 -31.21 38.69 49.88
CA ASP A 392 -31.56 39.97 49.22
C ASP A 392 -32.73 40.70 49.90
N LEU A 393 -33.61 40.01 50.63
CA LEU A 393 -34.73 40.63 51.37
C LEU A 393 -34.41 40.85 52.84
N SER A 394 -34.74 42.03 53.37
CA SER A 394 -34.76 42.27 54.82
C SER A 394 -35.83 41.42 55.53
N ARG A 395 -35.78 41.37 56.87
CA ARG A 395 -36.77 40.61 57.66
C ARG A 395 -38.19 41.12 57.43
N GLU A 396 -38.37 42.44 57.37
CA GLU A 396 -39.68 43.07 57.15
C GLU A 396 -40.20 42.77 55.74
N GLU A 397 -39.34 42.86 54.72
CA GLU A 397 -39.72 42.54 53.34
C GLU A 397 -40.11 41.08 53.14
N ARG A 398 -39.47 40.14 53.87
CA ARG A 398 -39.85 38.72 53.83
C ARG A 398 -41.24 38.47 54.38
N LEU A 399 -41.61 39.15 55.46
CA LEU A 399 -42.97 39.05 56.01
C LEU A 399 -43.97 39.74 55.08
N ALA A 400 -43.62 40.94 54.61
CA ALA A 400 -44.43 41.72 53.68
C ALA A 400 -44.71 40.96 52.37
N LEU A 401 -43.76 40.14 51.90
CA LEU A 401 -43.92 39.31 50.72
C LEU A 401 -45.15 38.40 50.79
N PHE A 402 -45.51 37.90 51.97
CA PHE A 402 -46.66 37.01 52.15
C PHE A 402 -47.92 37.75 52.61
N THR A 403 -47.79 38.85 53.35
CA THR A 403 -48.96 39.63 53.79
C THR A 403 -49.53 40.53 52.71
N SER A 404 -48.69 41.00 51.78
CA SER A 404 -49.07 41.98 50.76
C SER A 404 -49.34 41.36 49.39
N ALA A 405 -49.12 40.05 49.23
CA ALA A 405 -49.48 39.34 48.02
C ALA A 405 -50.98 39.06 47.97
N ASP A 406 -51.58 39.08 46.78
CA ASP A 406 -52.97 38.66 46.57
C ASP A 406 -53.03 37.13 46.45
N PRO A 407 -53.57 36.41 47.45
CA PRO A 407 -53.57 34.95 47.43
C PRO A 407 -54.44 34.37 46.30
N THR A 408 -55.39 35.14 45.78
CA THR A 408 -56.23 34.70 44.66
C THR A 408 -55.50 34.83 43.32
N ALA A 409 -54.59 35.80 43.19
CA ALA A 409 -53.82 36.03 41.98
C ALA A 409 -52.59 35.13 41.87
N VAL A 410 -51.89 34.88 42.99
CA VAL A 410 -50.62 34.12 43.03
C VAL A 410 -50.70 32.83 43.83
N GLY A 411 -51.89 32.25 44.00
CA GLY A 411 -52.10 31.07 44.85
C GLY A 411 -51.21 29.86 44.50
N GLY A 412 -50.98 29.59 43.22
CA GLY A 412 -50.07 28.51 42.80
C GLY A 412 -48.61 28.78 43.17
N GLN A 413 -48.16 30.01 42.94
CA GLN A 413 -46.80 30.47 43.24
C GLN A 413 -46.55 30.49 44.76
N LEU A 414 -47.54 30.91 45.55
CA LEU A 414 -47.51 30.84 47.01
C LEU A 414 -47.27 29.41 47.50
N ILE A 415 -48.01 28.43 46.97
CA ILE A 415 -47.81 27.02 47.35
C ILE A 415 -46.39 26.55 47.01
N THR A 416 -45.89 26.86 45.80
CA THR A 416 -44.54 26.47 45.37
C THR A 416 -43.46 27.08 46.27
N VAL A 417 -43.53 28.39 46.51
CA VAL A 417 -42.54 29.12 47.31
C VAL A 417 -42.60 28.70 48.77
N ILE A 418 -43.78 28.65 49.39
CA ILE A 418 -43.92 28.30 50.80
C ILE A 418 -43.47 26.86 51.04
N ARG A 419 -43.82 25.92 50.15
CA ARG A 419 -43.36 24.53 50.25
C ARG A 419 -41.83 24.43 50.17
N ALA A 420 -41.21 25.17 49.24
CA ALA A 420 -39.75 25.17 49.10
C ALA A 420 -39.05 25.76 50.33
N LEU A 421 -39.60 26.85 50.88
CA LEU A 421 -39.04 27.54 52.05
C LEU A 421 -39.29 26.77 53.36
N TYR A 422 -40.49 26.19 53.55
CA TYR A 422 -40.89 25.46 54.74
C TYR A 422 -39.86 24.41 55.16
N THR A 423 -39.31 23.66 54.20
CA THR A 423 -38.31 22.61 54.46
C THR A 423 -36.94 23.12 54.93
N ARG A 424 -36.70 24.44 54.88
CA ARG A 424 -35.43 25.08 55.24
C ARG A 424 -35.51 25.95 56.50
N LEU A 425 -36.69 26.13 57.08
CA LEU A 425 -36.90 26.97 58.24
C LEU A 425 -36.70 26.16 59.53
N GLU A 426 -36.09 26.79 60.54
CA GLU A 426 -35.81 26.14 61.82
C GLU A 426 -36.90 26.48 62.86
N ASN A 427 -36.98 25.70 63.94
CA ASN A 427 -37.87 26.01 65.06
C ASN A 427 -37.24 27.08 65.98
N ASN A 428 -37.20 28.32 65.51
CA ASN A 428 -36.75 29.49 66.26
C ASN A 428 -37.78 30.63 66.14
N GLU A 429 -37.72 31.62 67.03
CA GLU A 429 -38.70 32.71 67.09
C GLU A 429 -38.86 33.44 65.74
N ARG A 430 -37.75 33.68 65.04
CA ARG A 430 -37.72 34.41 63.76
C ARG A 430 -38.43 33.63 62.66
N ASP A 431 -38.08 32.37 62.49
CA ASP A 431 -38.61 31.52 61.43
C ASP A 431 -40.05 31.10 61.72
N ASN A 432 -40.39 30.87 63.00
CA ASN A 432 -41.76 30.63 63.43
C ASN A 432 -42.68 31.83 63.14
N THR A 433 -42.19 33.06 63.31
CA THR A 433 -42.93 34.28 62.94
C THR A 433 -43.19 34.33 61.43
N LEU A 434 -42.20 33.95 60.62
CA LEU A 434 -42.34 33.88 59.17
C LEU A 434 -43.34 32.80 58.74
N LEU A 435 -43.25 31.61 59.34
CA LEU A 435 -44.19 30.51 59.12
C LEU A 435 -45.62 30.91 59.47
N GLN A 436 -45.84 31.55 60.62
CA GLN A 436 -47.16 32.08 61.00
C GLN A 436 -47.72 33.04 59.96
N THR A 437 -46.85 33.87 59.37
CA THR A 437 -47.22 34.86 58.35
C THR A 437 -47.60 34.23 57.02
N MET A 438 -47.05 33.05 56.69
CA MET A 438 -47.39 32.28 55.48
C MET A 438 -48.73 31.54 55.57
N VAL A 439 -49.26 31.30 56.78
CA VAL A 439 -50.48 30.51 56.99
C VAL A 439 -51.73 31.23 56.48
N ALA A 440 -51.94 32.48 56.88
CA ALA A 440 -53.13 33.26 56.49
C ALA A 440 -53.33 33.36 54.96
N PRO A 441 -52.31 33.69 54.14
CA PRO A 441 -52.48 33.71 52.69
C PRO A 441 -52.74 32.31 52.13
N LEU A 442 -52.15 31.23 52.66
CA LEU A 442 -52.46 29.86 52.21
C LEU A 442 -53.91 29.47 52.43
N GLU A 443 -54.51 29.85 53.56
CA GLU A 443 -55.92 29.56 53.86
C GLU A 443 -56.89 30.38 53.00
N ALA A 444 -56.43 31.50 52.45
CA ALA A 444 -57.18 32.30 51.49
C ALA A 444 -57.12 31.75 50.05
N VAL A 445 -56.21 30.80 49.75
CA VAL A 445 -56.14 30.12 48.45
C VAL A 445 -57.17 28.99 48.40
N ASN A 446 -58.07 29.01 47.42
CA ASN A 446 -59.02 27.93 47.17
C ASN A 446 -58.35 26.73 46.44
N ASP A 447 -57.34 26.11 47.07
CA ASP A 447 -56.60 24.94 46.59
C ASP A 447 -56.34 23.96 47.75
N VAL A 448 -56.68 22.68 47.56
CA VAL A 448 -56.51 21.64 48.58
C VAL A 448 -55.06 21.56 49.08
N ARG A 449 -54.08 21.75 48.19
CA ARG A 449 -52.64 21.70 48.53
C ARG A 449 -52.24 22.84 49.46
N ALA A 450 -52.86 24.02 49.31
CA ALA A 450 -52.62 25.15 50.20
C ALA A 450 -53.17 24.87 51.61
N GLY A 451 -54.38 24.31 51.70
CA GLY A 451 -54.99 23.90 52.96
C GLY A 451 -54.19 22.83 53.70
N THR A 452 -53.67 21.82 52.99
CA THR A 452 -52.78 20.80 53.58
C THR A 452 -51.49 21.45 54.11
N LEU A 453 -50.83 22.29 53.31
CA LEU A 453 -49.58 22.94 53.71
C LEU A 453 -49.78 23.89 54.90
N ALA A 454 -50.89 24.64 54.94
CA ALA A 454 -51.24 25.48 56.08
C ALA A 454 -51.43 24.65 57.36
N THR A 455 -52.05 23.47 57.24
CA THR A 455 -52.24 22.54 58.36
C THR A 455 -50.92 21.98 58.85
N GLU A 456 -50.03 21.57 57.94
CA GLU A 456 -48.67 21.10 58.27
C GLU A 456 -47.88 22.17 59.04
N ILE A 457 -47.89 23.41 58.55
CA ILE A 457 -47.20 24.53 59.22
C ILE A 457 -47.81 24.81 60.60
N LYS A 458 -49.14 24.81 60.74
CA LYS A 458 -49.81 24.99 62.05
C LYS A 458 -49.43 23.90 63.05
N GLN A 459 -49.37 22.65 62.62
CA GLN A 459 -48.95 21.52 63.46
C GLN A 459 -47.48 21.67 63.88
N TRP A 460 -46.59 22.00 62.94
CA TRP A 460 -45.18 22.26 63.23
C TRP A 460 -44.98 23.36 64.29
N LEU A 461 -45.75 24.46 64.19
CA LEU A 461 -45.68 25.57 65.14
C LEU A 461 -46.22 25.22 66.54
N GLN A 462 -47.03 24.16 66.66
CA GLN A 462 -47.61 23.71 67.93
C GLN A 462 -46.73 22.70 68.68
N GLY A 463 -45.68 22.17 68.04
CA GLY A 463 -44.78 21.16 68.59
C GLY A 463 -45.11 19.77 68.10
#